data_AF-A0A3N5JBK9-F1
#
_entry.id   AF-A0A3N5JBK9-F1
#
_cell.length_a   1.000
_cell.length_b   1.000
_cell.length_c   1.000
_cell.angle_alpha   90.00
_cell.angle_beta   90.00
_cell.angle_gamma   90.00
#
_symmetry.space_group_name_H-M   'P 1'
#
loop_
_entity.id
_entity.type
_entity.pdbx_description
1 polymer ?
#
loop_
_entity_poly.entity_id
_entity_poly.type
_entity_poly.pdbx_seq_one_letter_code
_entity_poly.pdbx_strand_id
1 'polypeptide(L)' 'MILQSINIMGRELVLYKCRQYDVLIEPNVGDVGLTDFSQKKRLLEAGMQAARQALPKIRKLMEERS' A
#
# COMPACT_ATOMS: atom_id res chain seq x y z
N MET A 1 -18.64 9.99 12.75
CA MET A 1 -18.92 8.54 12.92
C MET A 1 -18.75 7.76 11.61
N ILE A 2 -19.30 8.20 10.47
CA ILE A 2 -19.18 7.52 9.17
C ILE A 2 -17.72 7.25 8.73
N LEU A 3 -16.83 8.26 8.80
CA LEU A 3 -15.44 8.12 8.35
C LEU A 3 -14.65 7.08 9.17
N GLN A 4 -14.92 6.97 10.47
CA GLN A 4 -14.27 5.97 11.32
C GLN A 4 -14.75 4.56 11.00
N SER A 5 -16.05 4.37 10.75
CA SER A 5 -16.59 3.09 10.31
C SER A 5 -16.00 2.67 8.96
N ILE A 6 -15.86 3.61 8.01
CA ILE A 6 -15.18 3.36 6.72
C ILE A 6 -13.73 2.92 6.94
N ASN A 7 -12.98 3.60 7.83
CA ASN A 7 -11.60 3.24 8.12
C ASN A 7 -11.45 1.85 8.73
N ILE A 8 -12.30 1.50 9.70
CA ILE A 8 -12.25 0.19 10.37
C ILE A 8 -12.60 -0.92 9.38
N MET A 9 -13.71 -0.79 8.65
CA MET A 9 -14.13 -1.81 7.67
C MET A 9 -13.15 -1.91 6.50
N GLY A 10 -12.63 -0.79 6.02
CA GLY A 10 -11.63 -0.76 4.95
C GLY A 10 -10.36 -1.50 5.33
N ARG A 11 -9.87 -1.32 6.56
CA ARG A 11 -8.69 -2.03 7.07
C ARG A 11 -8.91 -3.54 7.13
N GLU A 12 -10.04 -3.98 7.68
CA GLU A 12 -10.36 -5.41 7.78
C GLU A 12 -10.46 -6.07 6.39
N LEU A 13 -11.09 -5.37 5.43
CA LEU A 13 -11.20 -5.83 4.05
C LEU A 13 -9.84 -5.99 3.39
N VAL A 14 -8.93 -5.02 3.59
CA VAL A 14 -7.57 -5.09 3.05
C VAL A 14 -6.82 -6.28 3.65
N LEU A 15 -6.87 -6.48 4.97
CA LEU A 15 -6.23 -7.63 5.64
C LEU A 15 -6.75 -8.97 5.12
N TYR A 16 -8.07 -9.07 4.92
CA TYR A 16 -8.68 -10.28 4.35
C TYR A 16 -8.18 -10.57 2.93
N LYS A 17 -8.15 -9.54 2.07
CA LYS A 17 -7.69 -9.68 0.68
C LYS A 17 -6.18 -9.91 0.56
N CYS A 18 -5.38 -9.41 1.50
CA CYS A 18 -3.93 -9.54 1.48
C CYS A 18 -3.42 -10.99 1.45
N ARG A 19 -4.24 -11.95 1.90
CA ARG A 19 -3.92 -13.38 1.87
C ARG A 19 -3.77 -13.96 0.46
N GLN A 20 -4.25 -13.28 -0.57
CA GLN A 20 -4.26 -13.76 -1.95
C GLN A 20 -3.19 -13.11 -2.84
N TYR A 21 -2.42 -12.14 -2.35
CA TYR A 21 -1.44 -11.43 -3.16
C TYR A 21 -0.07 -12.09 -3.10
N ASP A 22 0.58 -12.30 -4.25
CA ASP A 22 1.97 -12.74 -4.31
C ASP A 22 2.93 -11.66 -3.75
N VAL A 23 2.60 -10.39 -3.96
CA VAL A 23 3.33 -9.22 -3.44
C VAL A 23 2.36 -8.15 -2.95
N LEU A 24 2.52 -7.74 -1.70
CA LEU A 24 1.86 -6.56 -1.11
C LEU A 24 2.89 -5.42 -1.01
N ILE A 25 2.53 -4.23 -1.50
CA ILE A 25 3.33 -3.01 -1.38
C ILE A 25 2.56 -2.05 -0.48
N GLU A 26 3.12 -1.75 0.69
CA GLU A 26 2.51 -0.86 1.68
C GLU A 26 3.43 0.35 1.93
N PRO A 27 3.17 1.50 1.26
CA PRO A 27 3.96 2.72 1.46
C PRO A 27 3.79 3.29 2.87
N ASN A 28 4.88 3.76 3.48
CA ASN A 28 4.81 4.47 4.75
C ASN A 28 4.33 5.92 4.52
N VAL A 29 3.02 6.13 4.70
CA VAL A 29 2.38 7.44 4.57
C VAL A 29 2.31 8.24 5.87
N GLY A 30 2.75 7.66 7.00
CA GLY A 30 2.77 8.30 8.31
C GLY A 30 1.40 8.79 8.78
N ASP A 31 1.33 10.07 9.09
CA ASP A 31 0.22 10.79 9.71
C ASP A 31 -0.66 11.57 8.73
N VAL A 32 -0.47 11.37 7.41
CA VAL A 32 -1.21 12.09 6.39
C VAL A 32 -2.70 11.72 6.43
N GLY A 33 -3.54 12.74 6.66
CA GLY A 33 -4.98 12.56 6.71
C GLY A 33 -5.60 12.28 5.35
N LEU A 34 -6.76 11.60 5.34
CA LEU A 34 -7.49 11.21 4.12
C LEU A 34 -7.84 12.39 3.19
N THR A 35 -7.97 13.60 3.75
CA THR A 35 -8.34 14.81 3.02
C THR A 35 -7.19 15.80 2.87
N ASP A 36 -5.97 15.43 3.28
CA ASP A 36 -4.80 16.31 3.18
C ASP A 36 -4.11 16.15 1.83
N PHE A 37 -4.57 16.93 0.85
CA PHE A 37 -4.02 16.95 -0.50
C PHE A 37 -2.76 17.83 -0.64
N SER A 38 -2.26 18.44 0.45
CA SER A 38 -1.03 19.24 0.40
C SER A 38 0.22 18.36 0.33
N GLN A 39 0.15 17.13 0.86
CA GLN A 39 1.29 16.23 1.04
C GLN A 39 1.59 15.31 -0.16
N LYS A 40 1.12 15.65 -1.36
CA LYS A 40 1.25 14.82 -2.58
C LYS A 40 2.69 14.38 -2.84
N LYS A 41 3.67 15.30 -2.69
CA LYS A 41 5.08 15.01 -2.95
C LYS A 41 5.62 13.93 -2.00
N ARG A 42 5.35 14.07 -0.69
CA ARG A 42 5.74 13.10 0.35
C ARG A 42 5.13 11.72 0.07
N LEU A 43 3.84 11.68 -0.28
CA LEU A 43 3.15 10.43 -0.62
C LEU A 43 3.73 9.75 -1.86
N LEU A 44 4.05 10.53 -2.90
CA LEU A 44 4.63 10.02 -4.12
C LEU A 44 6.02 9.42 -3.87
N GLU A 45 6.86 10.11 -3.09
CA GLU A 45 8.18 9.61 -2.69
C GLU A 45 8.10 8.32 -1.86
N ALA A 46 7.20 8.26 -0.87
CA ALA A 46 6.95 7.05 -0.09
C ALA A 46 6.49 5.87 -0.97
N GLY A 47 5.60 6.14 -1.92
CA GLY A 47 5.13 5.14 -2.90
C GLY A 47 6.25 4.62 -3.79
N MET A 48 7.07 5.52 -4.35
CA MET A 48 8.22 5.12 -5.17
C MET A 48 9.24 4.30 -4.38
N GLN A 49 9.50 4.69 -3.12
CA GLN A 49 10.42 3.96 -2.26
C GLN A 49 9.93 2.54 -1.98
N ALA A 50 8.67 2.39 -1.56
CA ALA A 50 8.07 1.09 -1.29
C ALA A 50 8.03 0.20 -2.55
N ALA A 51 7.70 0.78 -3.70
CA ALA A 51 7.72 0.06 -4.98
C ALA A 51 9.13 -0.42 -5.33
N ARG A 52 10.15 0.44 -5.19
CA ARG A 52 11.55 0.07 -5.46
C ARG A 52 12.02 -1.09 -4.57
N GLN A 53 11.61 -1.10 -3.30
CA GLN A 53 11.92 -2.18 -2.37
C GLN A 53 11.24 -3.51 -2.76
N ALA A 54 10.08 -3.46 -3.41
CA ALA A 54 9.36 -4.64 -3.87
C ALA A 54 9.87 -5.19 -5.22
N LEU A 55 10.56 -4.39 -6.03
CA LEU A 55 11.03 -4.79 -7.37
C LEU A 55 11.81 -6.11 -7.39
N PRO A 56 12.76 -6.41 -6.46
CA PRO A 56 13.48 -7.68 -6.46
C PRO A 56 12.54 -8.88 -6.30
N LYS A 57 11.54 -8.77 -5.41
CA LYS A 57 10.55 -9.84 -5.19
C LYS A 57 9.68 -10.05 -6.42
N ILE A 58 9.24 -8.97 -7.06
CA ILE A 58 8.44 -9.02 -8.29
C ILE A 58 9.22 -9.73 -9.40
N ARG A 59 10.49 -9.34 -9.63
CA ARG A 59 11.34 -9.96 -10.65
C ARG A 59 11.50 -11.46 -10.42
N LYS A 60 11.80 -11.86 -9.19
CA LYS A 60 11.92 -13.27 -8.81
C LYS A 60 10.66 -14.07 -9.16
N LEU A 61 9.48 -13.54 -8.82
CA LEU A 61 8.20 -14.20 -9.12
C LEU A 61 7.89 -14.27 -10.62
N MET A 62 8.35 -13.29 -11.40
CA MET A 62 8.21 -13.32 -12.86
C MET A 62 9.10 -14.39 -13.50
N GLU A 63 10.33 -14.56 -12.99
CA GLU A 63 11.26 -15.59 -13.43
C GLU A 63 10.78 -17.00 -13.07
N GLU A 64 10.23 -17.19 -11.87
CA GLU A 64 9.68 -18.48 -11.41
C GLU A 64 8.43 -18.95 -12.19
N ARG A 65 7.77 -18.03 -12.91
CA ARG A 65 6.56 -18.31 -13.71
C ARG A 65 6.84 -18.45 -15.21
N SER A 66 8.08 -18.22 -15.66
CA SER A 66 8.49 -18.33 -17.07
C SER A 66 9.13 -19.66 -17.39
#